data_AF-A0AA39MRG4-F1
#
_entry.id   AF-A0AA39MRG4-F1
#
_cell.length_a   1.000
_cell.length_b   1.000
_cell.length_c   1.000
_cell.angle_alpha   90.00
_cell.angle_beta   90.00
_cell.angle_gamma   90.00
#
_symmetry.space_group_name_H-M   'P 1'
#
loop_
_entity.id
_entity.type
_entity.pdbx_description
1 polymer ?
#
loop_
_entity_poly.entity_id
_entity_poly.type
_entity_poly.pdbx_seq_one_letter_code
_entity_poly.pdbx_strand_id
1 'polypeptide(L)'
;RYVDPRKVAKSYRPKAGAMSPGLKRAREPFRIPNALTGFVLGVFAVGVYSYSIYAVKQDEFEDLDDEVKSRATSLARVNAGHLTEEEEK
;
A
#
# COMPACT_ATOMS: atom_id res chain seq x y z
N ARG A 1 53.40 4.88 24.18
CA ARG A 1 52.60 5.93 24.86
C ARG A 1 51.55 5.23 25.71
N TYR A 2 51.62 5.31 27.04
CA TYR A 2 50.63 4.70 27.94
C TYR A 2 49.30 5.46 27.85
N VAL A 3 48.19 4.74 27.68
CA VAL A 3 46.85 5.31 27.64
C VAL A 3 46.13 4.89 28.92
N ASP A 4 45.67 5.87 29.69
CA ASP A 4 44.97 5.64 30.96
C ASP A 4 43.71 4.77 30.74
N PRO A 5 43.60 3.61 31.40
CA PRO A 5 42.48 2.67 31.22
C PRO A 5 41.12 3.29 31.55
N ARG A 6 41.06 4.27 32.46
CA ARG A 6 39.81 4.97 32.80
C ARG A 6 39.31 5.86 31.66
N LYS A 7 40.23 6.48 30.92
CA LYS A 7 39.91 7.26 29.71
C LYS A 7 39.39 6.36 28.59
N VAL A 8 39.99 5.18 28.44
CA VAL A 8 39.56 4.17 27.47
C VAL A 8 38.15 3.70 27.81
N ALA A 9 37.87 3.32 29.06
CA ALA A 9 36.55 2.88 29.50
C ALA A 9 35.45 3.93 29.24
N LYS A 10 35.72 5.22 29.52
CA LYS A 10 34.80 6.32 29.22
C LYS A 10 34.52 6.51 27.73
N SER A 11 35.47 6.17 26.85
CA SER A 11 35.30 6.32 25.40
C SER A 11 34.35 5.28 24.80
N TYR A 12 34.29 4.08 25.37
CA TYR A 12 33.39 3.01 24.92
C TYR A 12 31.93 3.22 25.32
N ARG A 13 31.65 3.83 26.48
CA ARG A 13 30.29 4.12 26.96
C ARG A 13 30.23 5.50 27.63
N PRO A 14 30.22 6.58 26.82
CA PRO A 14 30.26 7.93 27.37
C PRO A 14 29.00 8.31 28.16
N LYS A 15 27.83 7.83 27.73
CA LYS A 15 26.52 8.00 28.39
C LYS A 15 25.65 6.77 28.11
N ALA A 16 24.76 6.43 29.05
CA ALA A 16 23.75 5.39 28.81
C ALA A 16 22.89 5.75 27.59
N GLY A 17 22.69 4.80 26.68
CA GLY A 17 21.96 5.01 25.42
C GLY A 17 22.71 5.73 24.30
N ALA A 18 23.90 6.29 24.56
CA ALA A 18 24.69 6.98 23.53
C ALA A 18 25.65 6.02 22.82
N MET A 19 25.76 6.13 21.49
CA MET A 19 26.78 5.41 20.72
C MET A 19 28.17 5.96 21.01
N SER A 20 29.14 5.06 21.17
CA SER A 20 30.55 5.40 21.31
C SER A 20 31.12 6.02 20.03
N PRO A 21 32.16 6.87 20.12
CA PRO A 21 32.82 7.44 18.94
C PRO A 21 33.39 6.38 17.99
N GLY A 22 33.85 5.24 18.52
CA GLY A 22 34.30 4.11 17.72
C GLY A 22 33.17 3.49 16.90
N LEU A 23 32.02 3.24 17.54
CA LEU A 23 30.85 2.67 16.88
C LEU A 23 30.27 3.60 15.81
N LYS A 24 30.30 4.93 16.03
CA LYS A 24 29.85 5.91 15.04
C LYS A 24 30.69 5.86 13.76
N ARG A 25 32.02 5.79 13.88
CA ARG A 25 32.94 5.68 12.73
C ARG A 25 32.75 4.36 11.98
N ALA A 26 32.58 3.25 12.70
CA ALA A 26 32.33 1.96 12.09
C ALA A 26 31.03 1.94 11.25
N ARG A 27 30.04 2.78 11.59
CA ARG A 27 28.76 2.87 10.87
C ARG A 27 28.74 3.92 9.76
N GLU A 28 29.72 4.82 9.74
CA GLU A 28 29.83 5.90 8.74
C GLU A 28 29.77 5.39 7.29
N PRO A 29 30.53 4.36 6.88
CA PRO A 29 30.50 3.89 5.49
C PRO A 29 29.16 3.25 5.09
N PHE A 30 28.36 2.79 6.07
CA PHE A 30 27.10 2.10 5.79
C PHE A 30 25.88 3.03 5.79
N ARG A 31 26.03 4.31 6.13
CA ARG A 31 24.88 5.24 6.21
C ARG A 31 24.22 5.43 4.86
N ILE A 32 25.02 5.79 3.85
CA ILE A 32 24.55 6.07 2.49
C ILE A 32 24.01 4.79 1.83
N PRO A 33 24.73 3.66 1.76
CA PRO A 33 24.22 2.47 1.09
C PRO A 33 22.98 1.91 1.79
N ASN A 34 22.90 1.93 3.12
CA ASN A 34 21.69 1.44 3.80
C ASN A 34 20.49 2.38 3.58
N ALA A 35 20.71 3.70 3.54
CA ALA A 35 19.65 4.66 3.21
C ALA A 35 19.16 4.46 1.78
N LEU A 36 20.06 4.24 0.82
CA LEU A 36 19.72 3.96 -0.56
C LEU A 36 18.94 2.65 -0.70
N THR A 37 19.39 1.57 -0.04
CA THR A 37 18.67 0.29 -0.04
C THR A 37 17.27 0.44 0.55
N GLY A 38 17.14 1.14 1.69
CA GLY A 38 15.85 1.42 2.30
C GLY A 38 14.95 2.26 1.38
N PHE A 39 15.51 3.23 0.67
CA PHE A 39 14.78 4.04 -0.30
C PHE A 39 14.27 3.21 -1.47
N VAL A 40 15.11 2.37 -2.07
CA VAL A 40 14.71 1.48 -3.17
C VAL A 40 13.60 0.54 -2.73
N LEU A 41 13.75 -0.07 -1.54
CA LEU A 41 12.72 -0.95 -0.98
C LEU A 41 11.40 -0.21 -0.74
N GLY A 42 11.48 1.03 -0.23
CA GLY A 42 10.30 1.87 0.01
C GLY A 42 9.58 2.26 -1.29
N VAL A 43 10.32 2.70 -2.31
CA VAL A 43 9.75 3.01 -3.63
C VAL A 43 9.13 1.78 -4.25
N PHE A 44 9.78 0.62 -4.15
CA PHE A 44 9.23 -0.64 -4.65
C PHE A 44 7.90 -1.00 -3.97
N ALA A 45 7.86 -0.95 -2.64
CA ALA A 45 6.64 -1.28 -1.88
C ALA A 45 5.48 -0.32 -2.20
N VAL A 46 5.74 0.99 -2.25
CA VAL A 46 4.73 1.99 -2.63
C VAL A 46 4.28 1.76 -4.07
N GLY A 47 5.20 1.45 -4.99
CA GLY A 47 4.88 1.15 -6.38
C GLY A 47 3.94 -0.04 -6.52
N VAL A 48 4.22 -1.14 -5.83
CA VAL A 48 3.34 -2.33 -5.82
C VAL A 48 1.97 -1.99 -5.23
N TYR A 49 1.91 -1.24 -4.13
CA TYR A 49 0.65 -0.84 -3.50
C TYR A 49 -0.19 0.10 -4.40
N SER A 50 0.43 1.10 -5.02
CA SER A 50 -0.26 1.99 -5.94
C SER A 50 -0.71 1.25 -7.20
N TYR A 51 0.13 0.35 -7.72
CA TYR A 51 -0.23 -0.49 -8.86
C TYR A 51 -1.39 -1.43 -8.51
N SER A 52 -1.42 -2.04 -7.33
CA SER A 52 -2.52 -2.95 -6.99
C SER A 52 -3.86 -2.22 -6.95
N ILE A 53 -3.91 -0.96 -6.52
CA ILE A 53 -5.13 -0.14 -6.58
C ILE A 53 -5.50 0.20 -8.03
N TYR A 54 -4.54 0.61 -8.86
CA TYR A 54 -4.80 0.95 -10.27
C TYR A 54 -5.18 -0.27 -11.13
N ALA A 55 -4.51 -1.40 -10.89
CA ALA A 55 -4.71 -2.64 -11.63
C ALA A 55 -6.06 -3.28 -11.32
N VAL A 56 -6.66 -2.96 -10.18
CA VAL A 56 -8.10 -3.13 -9.97
C VAL A 56 -8.81 -2.02 -10.78
N LYS A 57 -8.73 -2.13 -12.11
CA LYS A 57 -9.77 -1.57 -12.96
C LYS A 57 -11.02 -2.36 -12.62
N GLN A 58 -11.98 -1.63 -12.04
CA GLN A 58 -13.36 -2.08 -11.92
C GLN A 58 -13.79 -2.54 -13.32
N ASP A 59 -14.23 -3.80 -13.46
CA ASP A 59 -14.75 -4.33 -14.73
C ASP A 59 -15.70 -3.31 -15.39
N GLU A 60 -15.60 -3.13 -16.70
CA GLU A 60 -16.60 -2.38 -17.47
C GLU A 60 -17.87 -3.22 -17.54
N PHE A 61 -18.84 -2.91 -16.68
CA PHE A 61 -20.14 -3.60 -16.58
C PHE A 61 -21.09 -3.29 -17.74
N GLU A 62 -20.58 -3.19 -18.97
CA GLU A 62 -21.39 -2.91 -20.15
C GLU A 62 -22.42 -4.04 -20.40
N ASP A 63 -22.08 -5.28 -20.03
CA ASP A 63 -22.94 -6.46 -20.13
C ASP A 63 -24.12 -6.45 -19.14
N LEU A 64 -23.93 -5.89 -17.94
CA LEU A 64 -24.99 -5.77 -16.96
C LEU A 64 -26.06 -4.75 -17.38
N ASP A 65 -25.66 -3.66 -18.03
CA ASP A 65 -26.61 -2.60 -18.44
C ASP A 65 -27.60 -3.08 -19.51
N ASP A 66 -27.16 -3.89 -20.46
CA ASP A 66 -28.01 -4.41 -21.52
C ASP A 66 -28.96 -5.49 -21.01
N GLU A 67 -28.49 -6.39 -20.12
CA GLU A 67 -29.36 -7.38 -19.50
C GLU A 67 -30.40 -6.73 -18.57
N VAL A 68 -30.02 -5.71 -17.78
CA VAL A 68 -30.94 -4.96 -16.93
C VAL A 68 -32.00 -4.23 -17.75
N LYS A 69 -31.63 -3.58 -18.86
CA LYS A 69 -32.61 -2.95 -19.78
C LYS A 69 -33.56 -3.98 -20.39
N SER A 70 -33.05 -5.15 -20.79
CA SER A 70 -33.88 -6.22 -21.37
C SER A 70 -34.92 -6.72 -20.36
N ARG A 71 -34.52 -6.93 -19.10
CA ARG A 71 -35.40 -7.37 -18.01
C ARG A 71 -36.39 -6.29 -17.57
N ALA A 72 -35.97 -5.03 -17.53
CA ALA A 72 -36.88 -3.91 -17.26
C ALA A 72 -37.98 -3.83 -18.34
N THR A 73 -37.61 -4.04 -19.61
CA THR A 73 -38.56 -4.04 -20.72
C THR A 73 -39.51 -5.24 -20.67
N SER A 74 -39.02 -6.44 -20.31
CA SER A 74 -39.87 -7.62 -20.19
C SER A 74 -40.86 -7.50 -19.03
N LEU A 75 -40.41 -7.00 -17.88
CA LEU A 75 -41.27 -6.73 -16.72
C LEU A 75 -42.34 -5.68 -17.03
N ALA A 76 -41.97 -4.60 -17.73
CA ALA A 76 -42.94 -3.58 -18.16
C ALA A 76 -44.03 -4.17 -19.07
N ARG A 77 -43.65 -5.08 -19.99
CA ARG A 77 -44.62 -5.78 -20.86
C ARG A 77 -45.53 -6.74 -20.08
N VAL A 78 -44.98 -7.47 -19.12
CA VAL A 78 -45.77 -8.38 -18.25
C VAL A 78 -46.79 -7.57 -17.44
N ASN A 79 -46.37 -6.47 -16.81
CA ASN A 79 -47.27 -5.61 -16.05
C ASN A 79 -48.35 -4.97 -16.94
N ALA A 80 -48.02 -4.53 -18.15
CA ALA A 80 -48.99 -3.98 -19.09
C ALA A 80 -50.02 -5.02 -19.53
N GLY A 81 -49.61 -6.26 -19.79
CA GLY A 81 -50.53 -7.36 -20.11
C GLY A 81 -51.44 -7.74 -18.94
N HIS A 82 -50.92 -7.72 -17.72
CA HIS A 82 -51.69 -8.00 -16.51
C HIS A 82 -52.78 -6.94 -16.26
N LEU A 83 -52.49 -5.66 -16.58
CA LEU A 83 -53.48 -4.57 -16.47
C LEU A 83 -54.60 -4.70 -17.50
N THR A 84 -54.30 -5.15 -18.71
CA THR A 84 -55.32 -5.36 -19.75
C THR A 84 -56.20 -6.58 -19.46
N GLU A 85 -55.66 -7.64 -18.84
CA GLU A 85 -56.44 -8.81 -18.44
C GLU A 85 -57.34 -8.55 -17.22
N GLU A 86 -56.96 -7.61 -16.34
CA GLU A 86 -57.82 -7.17 -15.23
C GLU A 86 -58.90 -6.16 -15.65
N GLU A 87 -58.70 -5.37 -16.71
CA GLU A 87 -59.74 -4.47 -17.24
C GLU A 87 -60.79 -5.18 -18.13
N GLU A 88 -60.45 -6.33 -18.72
CA GLU A 88 -61.37 -7.09 -19.60
C GLU A 88 -62.31 -8.05 -18.85
N LYS A 89 -62.18 -8.17 -17.51
CA LYS A 89 -62.88 -9.16 -16.68
C LYS A 89 -63.94 -8.55 -15.77
#